data_AF-A0A2V8DP43-F1
#
_entry.id   AF-A0A2V8DP43-F1
#
_cell.length_a   1.000
_cell.length_b   1.000
_cell.length_c   1.000
_cell.angle_alpha   90.00
_cell.angle_beta   90.00
_cell.angle_gamma   90.00
#
_symmetry.space_group_name_H-M   'P 1'
#
loop_
_entity.id
_entity.type
_entity.pdbx_description
1 polymer ?
#
loop_
_entity_poly.entity_id
_entity_poly.type
_entity_poly.pdbx_seq_one_letter_code
_entity_poly.pdbx_strand_id
1 'polypeptide(L)' 'MNLNHDVAYDQIVNVSSSRKPGAIRVIPGDPENSYLVHKIEGLSDIVGVRMPFSGPPYLTDGQILILKRWIANGAPRN' A
#
# COMPACT_ATOMS: atom_id res chain seq x y z
N MET A 1 4.58 18.55 -9.73
CA MET A 1 3.95 17.23 -9.51
C MET A 1 2.56 17.30 -10.11
N ASN A 2 2.31 16.63 -11.24
CA ASN A 2 0.96 16.54 -11.82
C ASN A 2 0.21 15.42 -11.09
N LEU A 3 -0.85 15.77 -10.37
CA LEU A 3 -1.71 14.85 -9.61
C LEU A 3 -2.84 14.29 -10.48
N ASN A 4 -2.53 13.85 -11.70
CA ASN A 4 -3.50 13.11 -12.49
C ASN A 4 -3.65 11.73 -11.81
N HIS A 5 -4.85 11.42 -11.31
CA HIS A 5 -5.18 10.17 -10.60
C HIS A 5 -4.66 8.92 -11.33
N ASP A 6 -4.60 8.99 -12.66
CA ASP A 6 -4.05 7.97 -13.54
C ASP A 6 -2.58 7.62 -13.27
N VAL A 7 -1.75 8.62 -12.98
CA VAL A 7 -0.31 8.42 -12.74
C VAL A 7 -0.08 7.78 -11.38
N ALA A 8 -0.93 8.07 -10.40
CA ALA A 8 -0.80 7.51 -9.06
C ALA A 8 -1.02 6.00 -9.06
N TYR A 9 -2.02 5.51 -9.82
CA TYR A 9 -2.29 4.08 -9.97
C TYR A 9 -1.07 3.33 -10.52
N ASP A 10 -0.53 3.81 -11.65
CA ASP A 10 0.59 3.19 -12.35
C ASP A 10 1.89 3.24 -11.52
N GLN A 11 1.96 4.10 -10.51
CA GLN A 11 3.08 4.19 -9.58
C GLN A 11 2.98 3.24 -8.38
N ILE A 12 1.82 2.64 -8.12
CA ILE A 12 1.61 1.80 -6.93
C ILE A 12 1.24 0.36 -7.26
N VAL A 13 0.49 0.11 -8.32
CA VAL A 13 0.01 -1.25 -8.65
C VAL A 13 1.06 -1.99 -9.49
N ASN A 14 1.43 -3.21 -9.06
CA ASN A 14 2.49 -4.02 -9.67
C ASN A 14 3.87 -3.33 -9.76
N VAL A 15 4.10 -2.31 -8.93
CA VAL A 15 5.37 -1.58 -8.88
C VAL A 15 6.26 -2.12 -7.76
N SER A 16 7.51 -2.43 -8.06
CA SER A 16 8.50 -2.83 -7.05
C SER A 16 8.75 -1.74 -6.01
N SER A 17 8.90 -2.14 -4.76
CA SER A 17 9.28 -1.24 -3.67
C SER A 17 10.72 -0.77 -3.87
N SER A 18 10.93 0.54 -3.87
CA SER A 18 12.27 1.12 -4.01
C SER A 18 13.16 0.93 -2.78
N ARG A 19 12.57 0.66 -1.61
CA ARG A 19 13.29 0.52 -0.33
C ARG A 19 13.35 -0.91 0.20
N LYS A 20 12.50 -1.81 -0.29
CA LYS A 20 12.50 -3.24 0.08
C LYS A 20 12.64 -4.06 -1.20
N PRO A 21 13.86 -4.48 -1.57
CA PRO A 21 14.09 -5.34 -2.72
C PRO A 21 13.22 -6.59 -2.66
N GLY A 22 12.64 -6.99 -3.79
CA GLY A 22 11.78 -8.17 -3.91
C GLY A 22 10.32 -7.96 -3.48
N ALA A 23 9.97 -6.85 -2.83
CA ALA A 23 8.59 -6.55 -2.49
C ALA A 23 7.87 -5.74 -3.59
N ILE A 24 6.58 -5.99 -3.78
CA ILE A 24 5.70 -5.21 -4.66
C ILE A 24 4.78 -4.33 -3.80
N ARG A 25 4.61 -3.07 -4.21
CA ARG A 25 3.82 -2.07 -3.46
C ARG A 25 2.37 -2.51 -3.27
N VAL A 26 1.68 -2.81 -4.37
CA VAL A 26 0.33 -3.39 -4.38
C VAL A 26 0.32 -4.55 -5.37
N ILE A 27 -0.08 -5.72 -4.89
CA ILE A 27 -0.30 -6.94 -5.67
C ILE A 27 -1.82 -7.12 -5.79
N PRO A 28 -2.42 -6.88 -6.97
CA PRO A 28 -3.84 -7.12 -7.21
C PRO A 28 -4.24 -8.53 -6.79
N GLY A 29 -5.29 -8.65 -5.97
CA GLY A 29 -5.79 -9.91 -5.45
C GLY A 29 -5.07 -10.46 -4.23
N ASP A 30 -3.95 -9.86 -3.82
CA ASP A 30 -3.13 -10.36 -2.70
C ASP A 30 -2.79 -9.23 -1.70
N PRO A 31 -3.72 -8.88 -0.80
CA PRO A 31 -3.50 -7.84 0.22
C PRO A 31 -2.41 -8.24 1.22
N GLU A 32 -2.28 -9.51 1.57
CA GLU A 32 -1.36 -9.96 2.62
C GLU A 32 0.10 -9.95 2.17
N ASN A 33 0.39 -10.11 0.88
CA ASN A 33 1.73 -9.93 0.32
C ASN A 33 2.00 -8.52 -0.24
N SER A 34 0.98 -7.65 -0.24
CA SER A 34 1.13 -6.26 -0.71
C SER A 34 1.89 -5.42 0.31
N TYR A 35 3.03 -4.85 -0.10
CA TYR A 35 3.90 -4.12 0.82
C TYR A 35 3.25 -2.86 1.42
N LEU A 36 2.28 -2.25 0.72
CA LEU A 36 1.50 -1.14 1.25
C LEU A 36 0.78 -1.54 2.55
N VAL A 37 0.22 -2.74 2.62
CA VAL A 37 -0.49 -3.27 3.80
C VAL A 37 0.49 -3.42 4.97
N HIS A 38 1.67 -4.01 4.72
CA HIS A 38 2.70 -4.15 5.74
C HIS A 38 3.09 -2.80 6.35
N LYS A 39 3.20 -1.76 5.51
CA LYS A 39 3.57 -0.40 5.92
C LYS A 39 2.51 0.30 6.76
N ILE A 40 1.22 0.12 6.47
CA ILE A 40 0.13 0.76 7.24
C ILE A 40 -0.21 0.00 8.53
N GLU A 41 0.03 -1.32 8.56
CA GLU A 41 -0.09 -2.14 9.77
C GLU A 41 1.14 -2.01 10.68
N GLY A 42 2.30 -1.69 10.11
CA GLY A 42 3.53 -1.52 10.87
C GLY A 42 4.20 -2.86 11.22
N LEU A 43 4.17 -3.83 10.30
CA LEU A 43 4.78 -5.14 10.51
C LEU A 43 6.29 -5.04 10.72
N SER A 44 6.88 -6.04 11.37
CA SER A 44 8.32 -6.04 11.74
C SER A 44 9.28 -6.08 10.55
N ASP A 45 8.81 -6.52 9.38
CA ASP A 45 9.60 -6.70 8.16
C ASP A 45 9.56 -5.48 7.22
N ILE A 46 9.02 -4.34 7.68
CA ILE A 46 9.04 -3.09 6.93
C ILE A 46 10.42 -2.43 6.96
N VAL A 47 10.70 -1.63 5.93
CA VAL A 47 11.88 -0.78 5.86
C VAL A 47 11.46 0.64 6.19
N GLY A 48 12.12 1.26 7.16
CA GLY A 48 11.77 2.56 7.71
C GLY A 48 10.61 2.48 8.71
N VAL A 49 9.79 3.53 8.79
CA VAL A 49 8.71 3.65 9.79
C VAL A 49 7.34 3.26 9.24
N ARG A 50 6.39 2.96 10.14
CA ARG A 50 4.97 2.76 9.82
C ARG A 50 4.39 3.98 9.09
N MET A 51 3.45 3.74 8.19
CA MET A 51 2.71 4.78 7.47
C MET A 51 1.35 5.08 8.14
N PRO A 52 0.86 6.33 8.11
CA PRO A 52 1.52 7.51 7.55
C PRO A 52 2.74 7.96 8.37
N PHE A 53 3.73 8.56 7.69
CA PHE A 53 4.97 9.03 8.31
C PHE A 53 4.75 10.06 9.43
N SER A 54 3.71 10.90 9.27
CA SER A 54 3.31 11.92 10.25
C SER A 54 2.42 11.37 11.36
N GLY A 55 2.22 10.06 11.43
CA GLY A 55 1.46 9.44 12.50
C GLY A 55 2.15 9.66 13.85
N PRO A 56 1.38 9.66 14.96
CA PRO A 56 -0.09 9.50 15.04
C PRO A 56 -0.89 10.74 14.55
N PRO A 57 -2.17 10.57 14.14
CA PRO A 57 -2.92 9.31 14.14
C PRO A 57 -2.58 8.42 12.93
N TYR A 58 -2.51 7.11 13.17
CA TYR A 58 -2.43 6.10 12.10
C TYR A 58 -3.83 5.79 11.55
N LEU A 59 -3.88 5.02 10.45
CA LEU A 59 -5.15 4.51 9.94
C LEU A 59 -5.82 3.61 10.98
N THR A 60 -7.14 3.69 11.07
CA THR A 60 -7.95 2.77 11.86
C THR A 60 -8.05 1.41 11.18
N ASP A 61 -8.38 0.37 11.94
CA ASP A 61 -8.59 -0.98 11.40
C ASP A 61 -9.66 -0.99 10.29
N GLY A 62 -10.70 -0.16 10.41
CA GLY A 62 -11.72 0.01 9.37
C GLY A 62 -11.18 0.60 8.07
N GLN A 63 -10.29 1.59 8.15
CA GLN A 63 -9.63 2.17 6.97
C GLN A 63 -8.67 1.19 6.31
N ILE A 64 -7.90 0.44 7.12
CA ILE A 64 -7.02 -0.62 6.63
C ILE A 64 -7.85 -1.71 5.93
N LEU A 65 -8.99 -2.10 6.50
CA LEU A 65 -9.88 -3.10 5.91
C LEU A 65 -10.42 -2.67 4.54
N ILE A 66 -10.77 -1.38 4.37
CA ILE A 66 -11.20 -0.84 3.07
C ILE A 66 -10.08 -1.00 2.04
N LEU A 67 -8.83 -0.67 2.39
CA LEU A 67 -7.69 -0.84 1.50
C LEU A 67 -7.43 -2.31 1.16
N LYS A 68 -7.46 -3.20 2.16
CA LYS A 68 -7.33 -4.65 1.95
C LYS A 68 -8.40 -5.18 0.98
N ARG A 69 -9.64 -4.74 1.12
CA ARG A 69 -10.74 -5.11 0.21
C ARG A 69 -10.54 -4.59 -1.20
N TRP A 70 -10.07 -3.35 -1.36
CA TRP A 70 -9.76 -2.81 -2.69
C TRP A 70 -8.65 -3.63 -3.38
N ILE A 71 -7.59 -3.99 -2.65
CA ILE A 71 -6.53 -4.87 -3.19
C ILE A 71 -7.08 -6.26 -3.52
N ALA A 72 -7.84 -6.87 -2.60
CA ALA A 72 -8.43 -8.19 -2.80
C ALA A 72 -9.36 -8.25 -4.03
N ASN A 73 -10.05 -7.17 -4.34
CA ASN A 73 -10.89 -7.04 -5.55
C ASN A 73 -10.07 -6.80 -6.84
N GLY A 74 -8.75 -7.01 -6.82
CA GLY A 74 -7.89 -6.83 -7.97
C GLY A 74 -7.41 -5.38 -8.15
N ALA A 75 -7.47 -4.56 -7.11
CA ALA A 75 -7.06 -3.15 -7.15
C ALA A 75 -7.63 -2.42 -8.38
N PRO A 76 -8.96 -2.37 -8.59
CA PRO A 76 -9.55 -1.80 -9.78
C PRO A 76 -9.20 -0.30 -9.90
N ARG A 77 -8.91 0.12 -11.14
CA ARG A 77 -8.73 1.52 -11.53
C ARG A 77 -10.12 2.12 -11.76
N ASN A 78 -10.65 2.83 -10.78
CA ASN A 78 -11.93 3.53 -10.86
C ASN A 78 -11.73 5.02 -11.07
#